data_AF-A0A2U3LRP0-F1
#
_entry.id   AF-A0A2U3LRP0-F1
#
_cell.length_a   1.000
_cell.length_b   1.000
_cell.length_c   1.000
_cell.angle_alpha   90.00
_cell.angle_beta   90.00
_cell.angle_gamma   90.00
#
_symmetry.space_group_name_H-M   'P 1'
#
loop_
_entity.id
_entity.type
_entity.pdbx_description
1 polymer ?
#
loop_
_entity_poly.entity_id
_entity_poly.type
_entity_poly.pdbx_seq_one_letter_code
_entity_poly.pdbx_strand_id
1 'polypeptide(L)'
;MSNDHTNCEEFKAATELYRSDEFVSKFTVAAAEIEGAYYGKLARVEEIIVFDKKIGAQNIGIATGGALINEAKIFAKILQAKGLKSFAVSCKVGSTDKTEVGVPEASKVEKGCHESLCSPIM
;
A
#
# COMPACT_ATOMS: atom_id res chain seq x y z
N MET A 1 8.97 32.25 11.09
CA MET A 1 9.85 31.49 10.18
C MET A 1 9.00 30.37 9.61
N SER A 2 8.35 30.64 8.49
CA SER A 2 7.44 29.72 7.81
C SER A 2 8.24 28.71 6.99
N ASN A 3 8.23 27.45 7.42
CA ASN A 3 8.78 26.32 6.66
C ASN A 3 7.88 26.08 5.43
N ASP A 4 8.23 26.70 4.31
CA ASP A 4 7.65 26.40 2.99
C ASP A 4 8.79 26.04 2.02
N HIS A 5 9.41 24.89 2.30
CA HIS A 5 10.42 24.27 1.45
C HIS A 5 9.92 22.92 0.98
N THR A 6 8.75 22.90 0.36
CA THR A 6 8.42 21.77 -0.51
C THR A 6 9.31 21.92 -1.75
N ASN A 7 10.39 21.15 -1.82
CA ASN A 7 11.51 21.41 -2.71
C ASN A 7 11.06 21.33 -4.18
N CYS A 8 11.01 22.49 -4.83
CA CYS A 8 10.58 22.65 -6.23
C CYS A 8 11.36 21.71 -7.18
N GLU A 9 12.60 21.36 -6.84
CA GLU A 9 13.42 20.43 -7.62
C GLU A 9 12.96 18.97 -7.49
N GLU A 10 12.48 18.53 -6.32
CA GLU A 10 11.96 17.17 -6.13
C GLU A 10 10.68 16.95 -6.93
N PHE A 11 9.79 17.95 -6.97
CA PHE A 11 8.58 17.88 -7.80
C PHE A 11 8.87 17.86 -9.29
N LYS A 12 9.86 18.64 -9.75
CA LYS A 12 10.30 18.60 -11.15
C LYS A 12 10.87 17.23 -11.49
N ALA A 13 11.72 16.67 -10.63
CA ALA A 13 12.28 15.34 -10.82
C ALA A 13 11.20 14.26 -10.89
N ALA A 14 10.22 14.28 -9.97
CA ALA A 14 9.09 13.36 -9.99
C ALA A 14 8.24 13.51 -11.28
N THR A 15 7.96 14.76 -11.69
CA THR A 15 7.21 15.03 -12.92
C THR A 15 7.94 14.52 -14.16
N GLU A 16 9.25 14.66 -14.19
CA GLU A 16 10.05 14.13 -15.30
C GLU A 16 10.03 12.60 -15.32
N LEU A 17 10.09 11.93 -14.16
CA LEU A 17 9.94 10.48 -14.08
C LEU A 17 8.57 10.01 -14.60
N TYR A 18 7.50 10.74 -14.31
CA TYR A 18 6.16 10.44 -14.85
C TYR A 18 6.09 10.48 -16.38
N ARG A 19 7.03 11.18 -17.03
CA ARG A 19 7.06 11.33 -18.49
C ARG A 19 8.09 10.43 -19.16
N SER A 20 9.26 10.30 -18.56
CA SER A 20 10.45 9.75 -19.19
C SER A 20 10.67 8.27 -18.87
N ASP A 21 10.24 7.79 -17.70
CA ASP A 21 10.33 6.38 -17.34
C ASP A 21 9.09 5.63 -17.85
N GLU A 22 9.30 4.60 -18.67
CA GLU A 22 8.22 3.85 -19.31
C GLU A 22 7.29 3.18 -18.28
N PHE A 23 7.87 2.60 -17.22
CA PHE A 23 7.11 1.90 -16.20
C PHE A 23 6.29 2.88 -15.37
N VAL A 24 6.92 3.95 -14.90
CA VAL A 24 6.25 4.99 -14.09
C VAL A 24 5.18 5.69 -14.92
N SER A 25 5.48 6.07 -16.17
CA SER A 25 4.53 6.72 -17.08
C SER A 25 3.28 5.86 -17.30
N LYS A 26 3.46 4.56 -17.58
CA LYS A 26 2.34 3.62 -17.75
C LYS A 26 1.43 3.57 -16.52
N PHE A 27 2.00 3.51 -15.32
CA PHE A 27 1.23 3.48 -14.07
C PHE A 27 0.52 4.81 -13.83
N THR A 28 1.23 5.92 -13.96
CA THR A 28 0.68 7.27 -13.71
C THR A 28 -0.47 7.60 -14.64
N VAL A 29 -0.31 7.36 -15.95
CA VAL A 29 -1.37 7.59 -16.94
C VAL A 29 -2.57 6.68 -16.68
N ALA A 30 -2.33 5.38 -16.41
CA ALA A 30 -3.42 4.45 -16.15
C ALA A 30 -4.23 4.82 -14.89
N ALA A 31 -3.56 5.28 -13.83
CA ALA A 31 -4.21 5.70 -12.60
C ALA A 31 -5.08 6.95 -12.84
N ALA A 32 -4.53 7.98 -13.50
CA ALA A 32 -5.24 9.22 -13.79
C ALA A 32 -6.47 9.01 -14.70
N GLU A 33 -6.35 8.16 -15.72
CA GLU A 33 -7.47 7.83 -16.60
C GLU A 33 -8.60 7.08 -15.86
N ILE A 34 -8.24 6.17 -14.94
CA ILE A 34 -9.22 5.42 -14.16
C ILE A 34 -9.93 6.32 -13.16
N GLU A 35 -9.21 7.19 -12.46
CA GLU A 35 -9.82 8.20 -11.60
C GLU A 35 -10.81 9.06 -12.41
N GLY A 36 -10.37 9.62 -13.55
CA GLY A 36 -11.24 10.45 -14.39
C GLY A 36 -12.49 9.71 -14.90
N ALA A 37 -12.39 8.40 -15.15
CA ALA A 37 -13.52 7.60 -15.62
C ALA A 37 -14.47 7.17 -14.48
N TYR A 38 -13.95 6.84 -13.29
CA TYR A 38 -14.65 6.07 -12.26
C TYR A 38 -14.76 6.75 -10.89
N TYR A 39 -14.20 7.95 -10.71
CA TYR A 39 -14.28 8.67 -9.44
C TYR A 39 -15.71 8.79 -8.93
N GLY A 40 -15.94 8.30 -7.70
CA GLY A 40 -17.27 8.28 -7.06
C GLY A 40 -18.28 7.27 -7.63
N LYS A 41 -17.88 6.45 -8.61
CA LYS A 41 -18.75 5.45 -9.26
C LYS A 41 -18.43 4.02 -8.83
N LEU A 42 -17.15 3.73 -8.64
CA LEU A 42 -16.66 2.43 -8.20
C LEU A 42 -16.13 2.52 -6.77
N ALA A 43 -16.25 1.43 -6.01
CA ALA A 43 -15.51 1.31 -4.76
C ALA A 43 -14.01 1.16 -5.06
N ARG A 44 -13.15 1.59 -4.13
CA ARG A 44 -11.69 1.53 -4.32
C ARG A 44 -11.17 0.14 -4.69
N VAL A 45 -11.77 -0.91 -4.12
CA VAL A 45 -11.44 -2.32 -4.48
C VAL A 45 -11.70 -2.61 -5.96
N GLU A 46 -12.78 -2.08 -6.52
CA GLU A 46 -13.14 -2.25 -7.93
C GLU A 46 -12.24 -1.39 -8.84
N GLU A 47 -11.91 -0.16 -8.43
CA GLU A 47 -10.95 0.69 -9.15
C GLU A 47 -9.59 0.01 -9.27
N ILE A 48 -9.09 -0.63 -8.19
CA ILE A 48 -7.83 -1.39 -8.23
C ILE A 48 -7.92 -2.52 -9.25
N ILE A 49 -9.02 -3.26 -9.31
CA ILE A 49 -9.18 -4.35 -10.29
C ILE A 49 -9.18 -3.82 -11.73
N VAL A 50 -9.84 -2.70 -11.99
CA VAL A 50 -9.84 -2.07 -13.32
C VAL A 50 -8.44 -1.59 -13.67
N PHE A 51 -7.72 -1.02 -12.70
CA PHE A 51 -6.33 -0.58 -12.84
C PHE A 51 -5.40 -1.74 -13.19
N ASP A 52 -5.43 -2.80 -12.39
CA ASP A 52 -4.60 -3.98 -12.58
C ASP A 52 -4.80 -4.59 -13.97
N LYS A 53 -6.06 -4.66 -14.43
CA LYS A 53 -6.37 -5.13 -15.79
C LYS A 53 -5.84 -4.19 -16.87
N LYS A 54 -5.97 -2.87 -16.67
CA LYS A 54 -5.49 -1.86 -17.63
C LYS A 54 -3.98 -1.90 -17.81
N ILE A 55 -3.23 -2.11 -16.73
CA ILE A 55 -1.76 -2.22 -16.80
C ILE A 55 -1.29 -3.63 -17.19
N GLY A 56 -2.19 -4.62 -17.26
CA GLY A 56 -1.88 -6.01 -17.57
C GLY A 56 -1.22 -6.77 -16.42
N ALA A 57 -1.47 -6.37 -15.18
CA ALA A 57 -0.97 -7.06 -14.00
C ALA A 57 -1.63 -8.44 -13.84
N GLN A 58 -0.83 -9.44 -13.46
CA GLN A 58 -1.31 -10.81 -13.20
C GLN A 58 -1.22 -11.19 -11.72
N ASN A 59 -0.30 -10.57 -10.98
CA ASN A 59 0.02 -10.88 -9.60
C ASN A 59 -0.03 -9.60 -8.77
N ILE A 60 -0.82 -9.60 -7.70
CA ILE A 60 -1.07 -8.44 -6.84
C ILE A 60 -0.56 -8.73 -5.43
N GLY A 61 0.30 -7.83 -4.92
CA GLY A 61 0.77 -7.90 -3.54
C GLY A 61 -0.20 -7.21 -2.58
N ILE A 62 -0.44 -7.83 -1.43
CA ILE A 62 -1.24 -7.27 -0.33
C ILE A 62 -0.36 -7.19 0.92
N ALA A 63 0.09 -5.99 1.27
CA ALA A 63 0.70 -5.73 2.57
C ALA A 63 -0.41 -5.38 3.57
N THR A 64 -0.57 -6.17 4.64
CA THR A 64 -1.64 -5.95 5.62
C THR A 64 -1.14 -6.07 7.05
N GLY A 65 -1.77 -5.35 7.97
CA GLY A 65 -1.55 -5.55 9.40
C GLY A 65 -2.43 -6.68 9.93
N GLY A 66 -2.04 -7.27 11.07
CA GLY A 66 -2.85 -8.30 11.74
C GLY A 66 -4.29 -7.86 12.01
N ALA A 67 -4.51 -6.59 12.36
CA ALA A 67 -5.84 -6.03 12.61
C ALA A 67 -6.75 -6.00 11.36
N LEU A 68 -6.19 -6.06 10.14
CA LEU A 68 -6.93 -6.00 8.87
C LEU A 68 -6.82 -7.31 8.09
N ILE A 69 -6.54 -8.42 8.77
CA ILE A 69 -6.29 -9.71 8.11
C ILE A 69 -7.57 -10.28 7.48
N ASN A 70 -8.74 -10.00 8.05
CA ASN A 70 -10.01 -10.50 7.51
C ASN A 70 -10.39 -9.76 6.23
N GLU A 71 -10.20 -8.44 6.22
CA GLU A 71 -10.38 -7.56 5.07
C GLU A 71 -9.42 -7.97 3.95
N ALA A 72 -8.15 -8.22 4.27
CA ALA A 72 -7.17 -8.70 3.30
C ALA A 72 -7.55 -10.05 2.69
N LYS A 73 -8.08 -11.00 3.50
CA LYS A 73 -8.60 -12.28 3.00
C LYS A 73 -9.80 -12.10 2.07
N ILE A 74 -10.72 -11.20 2.40
CA ILE A 74 -11.87 -10.88 1.54
C ILE A 74 -11.40 -10.27 0.23
N PHE A 75 -10.47 -9.32 0.29
CA PHE A 75 -9.92 -8.69 -0.91
C PHE A 75 -9.18 -9.70 -1.80
N ALA A 76 -8.37 -10.59 -1.22
CA ALA A 76 -7.73 -11.68 -1.96
C ALA A 76 -8.73 -12.57 -2.71
N LYS A 77 -9.87 -12.91 -2.06
CA LYS A 77 -10.95 -13.68 -2.71
C LYS A 77 -11.59 -12.90 -3.87
N ILE A 78 -11.79 -11.59 -3.71
CA ILE A 78 -12.33 -10.73 -4.77
C ILE A 78 -11.37 -10.69 -5.97
N LEU A 79 -10.07 -10.51 -5.74
CA LEU A 79 -9.04 -10.53 -6.79
C LEU A 79 -9.05 -11.88 -7.54
N GLN A 80 -9.07 -12.99 -6.80
CA GLN A 80 -9.14 -14.33 -7.37
C GLN A 80 -10.38 -14.51 -8.24
N ALA A 81 -11.55 -14.09 -7.78
CA ALA A 81 -12.80 -14.15 -8.52
C ALA A 81 -12.79 -13.30 -9.80
N LYS A 82 -11.88 -12.31 -9.89
CA LYS A 82 -11.67 -11.46 -11.08
C LYS A 82 -10.52 -11.94 -11.97
N GLY A 83 -9.94 -13.10 -11.68
CA GLY A 83 -8.87 -13.71 -12.47
C GLY A 83 -7.46 -13.23 -12.12
N LEU A 84 -7.29 -12.52 -11.00
CA LEU A 84 -5.99 -12.02 -10.53
C LEU A 84 -5.43 -12.93 -9.44
N LYS A 85 -4.12 -13.16 -9.43
CA LYS A 85 -3.44 -13.87 -8.33
C LYS A 85 -3.01 -12.88 -7.27
N SER A 86 -3.16 -13.24 -6.00
CA SER A 86 -2.78 -12.37 -4.88
C SER A 86 -1.78 -13.05 -3.94
N PHE A 87 -0.82 -12.28 -3.44
CA PHE A 87 0.15 -12.70 -2.42
C PHE A 87 0.08 -11.73 -1.25
N ALA A 88 -0.04 -12.24 -0.03
CA ALA A 88 -0.20 -11.40 1.15
C ALA A 88 1.00 -11.52 2.11
N VAL A 89 1.41 -10.40 2.69
CA VAL A 89 2.45 -10.31 3.72
C VAL A 89 1.95 -9.51 4.93
N SER A 90 2.37 -9.91 6.13
CA SER A 90 2.13 -9.12 7.35
C SER A 90 3.11 -7.95 7.40
N CYS A 91 2.62 -6.73 7.60
CA CYS A 91 3.45 -5.51 7.62
C CYS A 91 4.35 -5.35 8.86
N LYS A 92 4.47 -6.38 9.72
CA LYS A 92 5.28 -6.35 10.96
C LYS A 92 6.72 -6.70 10.61
N VAL A 93 7.28 -5.95 9.66
CA VAL A 93 8.60 -6.21 9.09
C VAL A 93 9.65 -6.06 10.20
N GLY A 94 10.58 -7.02 10.28
CA GLY A 94 11.60 -7.10 11.34
C GLY A 94 11.15 -7.83 12.61
N SER A 95 9.83 -7.92 12.88
CA SER A 95 9.28 -8.63 14.04
C SER A 95 9.89 -8.20 15.39
N THR A 96 10.38 -6.96 15.50
CA THR A 96 10.97 -6.39 16.73
C THR A 96 9.93 -6.27 17.83
N ASP A 97 10.22 -6.80 19.02
CA ASP A 97 9.28 -6.67 20.14
C ASP A 97 9.17 -5.22 20.59
N LYS A 98 7.95 -4.80 20.97
CA LYS A 98 7.73 -3.45 21.51
C LYS A 98 8.63 -3.09 22.69
N THR A 99 8.99 -4.05 23.54
CA THR A 99 9.88 -3.79 24.69
C THR A 99 11.30 -3.41 24.29
N GLU A 100 11.78 -3.83 23.11
CA GLU A 100 13.12 -3.48 22.62
C GLU A 100 13.29 -1.98 22.36
N VAL A 101 12.19 -1.26 22.10
CA VAL A 101 12.19 0.21 21.91
C VAL A 101 11.70 0.96 23.15
N GLY A 102 11.65 0.27 24.31
CA GLY A 102 11.31 0.87 25.60
C GLY A 102 9.81 0.99 25.89
N VAL A 103 8.92 0.36 25.10
CA VAL A 103 7.49 0.29 25.45
C VAL A 103 7.34 -0.64 26.65
N PRO A 104 6.69 -0.20 27.75
CA PRO A 104 6.46 -1.07 28.90
C PRO A 104 5.62 -2.29 28.54
N GLU A 105 5.94 -3.46 29.09
CA GLU A 105 5.20 -4.72 28.87
C GLU A 105 3.70 -4.57 29.19
N ALA A 106 3.37 -3.77 30.21
CA ALA A 106 1.98 -3.49 30.61
C ALA A 106 1.17 -2.74 29.54
N SER A 107 1.83 -2.12 28.57
CA SER A 107 1.23 -1.37 27.46
C SER A 107 1.07 -2.20 26.18
N LYS A 108 1.51 -3.47 26.17
CA LYS A 108 1.20 -4.40 25.08
C LYS A 108 -0.29 -4.75 25.07
N VAL A 109 -0.81 -5.06 23.88
CA VAL A 109 -2.19 -5.57 23.74
C VAL A 109 -2.28 -6.96 24.35
N GLU A 110 -1.32 -7.83 24.05
CA GLU A 110 -1.16 -9.14 24.67
C GLU A 110 0.09 -9.16 25.57
N LYS A 111 -0.15 -9.16 26.87
CA LYS A 111 0.90 -9.09 27.90
C LYS A 111 1.54 -10.47 28.09
N GLY A 112 2.85 -10.50 28.29
CA GLY A 112 3.62 -11.74 28.51
C GLY A 112 3.98 -12.48 27.22
N CYS A 113 3.66 -11.90 26.06
CA CYS A 113 3.96 -12.48 24.76
C CYS A 113 4.76 -11.51 23.90
N HIS A 114 5.38 -12.07 22.86
CA HIS A 114 6.00 -11.27 21.81
C HIS A 114 4.94 -10.47 21.07
N GLU A 115 5.11 -9.15 21.02
CA GLU A 115 4.21 -8.26 20.30
C GLU A 115 5.03 -7.36 19.39
N SER A 116 5.05 -7.72 18.10
CA SER A 116 5.83 -6.98 17.10
C SER A 116 5.32 -5.56 16.92
N LEU A 117 6.24 -4.60 16.91
CA LEU A 117 5.93 -3.19 16.67
C LEU A 117 5.67 -2.90 15.18
N CYS A 118 4.92 -1.83 14.91
CA CYS A 118 4.80 -1.27 13.56
C CYS A 118 6.01 -0.37 13.30
N SER A 119 6.95 -0.81 12.46
CA SER A 119 8.18 -0.07 12.19
C SER A 119 7.93 1.05 11.18
N PRO A 120 8.31 2.31 11.46
CA PRO A 120 8.23 3.39 10.49
C PRO A 120 9.47 3.50 9.59
N ILE A 121 10.54 2.73 9.87
CA ILE A 121 11.82 2.82 9.15
C ILE A 121 11.87 1.84 7.98
N MET A 122 11.24 0.67 8.16
CA MET A 122 11.29 -0.46 7.24
C MET A 122 9.91 -0.71 6.64
#